data_AF-A0A3D4IEW2-F1
#
_entry.id   AF-A0A3D4IEW2-F1
#
_cell.length_a   1.000
_cell.length_b   1.000
_cell.length_c   1.000
_cell.angle_alpha   90.00
_cell.angle_beta   90.00
_cell.angle_gamma   90.00
#
_symmetry.space_group_name_H-M   'P 1'
#
loop_
_entity.id
_entity.type
_entity.pdbx_description
1 polymer ?
#
loop_
_entity_poly.entity_id
_entity_poly.type
_entity_poly.pdbx_seq_one_letter_code
_entity_poly.pdbx_strand_id
1 'polypeptide(L)'
;MSNLATHTSYDPPLVDGNPSFHDITEWVSVHNERKAKPYWWAGFSIAAMLTIMLVTCFLYLFWNGIGVWGNNNPVGWAWDIVNFVFWVGIGHAGTLISAVLFLFRQEWRTAINRSAEAMTIFAVICALIFPAFHIGRQWMAYYLFPIPGQMGMWPNFRSPLLWDVFAVGTYFTTSLIFWYTGLIPDIATLRDRAKLGSLRQKVMAFLSLGWSGSMKNWLHYEKAYTIFAALSTPLVLSVHSVVSFDFAVSQLPGWHTTIFPPYFVAGAIFSGFAMVATLLVPLRKLYNLENIITIRHIEKMNIIILVTGSMVGFAYMMEFFVAWYSGVQYEIYAFVNRAFGQYWWAYWTMFTCNVVTPQLFWFKKLRTSMTATFVLSIFVNIGMWFERFVITVTSLHRDFLPSSWDYYSPTIIDILTFIGSFGLFFFLFFIFMRHLPVIAVAEVKMILPQADPHFYEDHAGDGHHTHESAPTVKPSHS
;
A
#
# COMPACT_ATOMS: atom_id res chain seq x y z
N MET A 1 -15.81 -30.84 -8.13
CA MET A 1 -16.25 -31.70 -7.01
C MET A 1 -15.04 -32.50 -6.56
N SER A 2 -14.81 -32.54 -5.24
CA SER A 2 -13.94 -33.44 -4.44
C SER A 2 -12.41 -33.25 -4.29
N ASN A 3 -11.83 -32.04 -4.35
CA ASN A 3 -10.38 -31.88 -4.00
C ASN A 3 -10.01 -30.59 -3.24
N LEU A 4 -10.95 -29.96 -2.52
CA LEU A 4 -10.71 -28.72 -1.76
C LEU A 4 -10.77 -28.90 -0.23
N ALA A 5 -11.00 -30.12 0.26
CA ALA A 5 -11.14 -30.42 1.68
C ALA A 5 -9.99 -31.31 2.18
N THR A 6 -8.76 -30.88 1.94
CA THR A 6 -7.62 -31.41 2.71
C THR A 6 -6.83 -30.21 3.20
N HIS A 7 -7.26 -29.63 4.32
CA HIS A 7 -6.28 -29.10 5.27
C HIS A 7 -5.40 -30.29 5.64
N THR A 8 -4.33 -30.50 4.88
CA THR A 8 -3.31 -31.47 5.27
C THR A 8 -2.86 -31.08 6.67
N SER A 9 -2.96 -32.00 7.61
CA SER A 9 -2.64 -31.89 9.04
C SER A 9 -1.21 -31.42 9.38
N TYR A 10 -0.46 -30.96 8.39
CA TYR A 10 0.94 -30.57 8.45
C TYR A 10 1.16 -29.05 8.45
N ASP A 11 0.19 -28.24 8.01
CA ASP A 11 0.34 -26.80 8.10
C ASP A 11 -0.07 -26.32 9.51
N PRO A 12 0.83 -25.65 10.26
CA PRO A 12 0.47 -25.10 11.55
C PRO A 12 -0.74 -24.15 11.42
N PRO A 13 -1.45 -23.82 12.51
CA PRO A 13 -2.51 -22.82 12.45
C PRO A 13 -1.95 -21.44 12.07
N LEU A 14 -2.76 -20.62 11.40
CA LEU A 14 -2.43 -19.22 11.09
C LEU A 14 -2.68 -18.30 12.28
N VAL A 15 -3.60 -18.69 13.17
CA VAL A 15 -3.96 -17.99 14.39
C VAL A 15 -3.52 -18.83 15.59
N ASP A 16 -2.71 -18.25 16.48
CA ASP A 16 -2.16 -18.95 17.63
C ASP A 16 -3.15 -18.99 18.81
N GLY A 17 -3.14 -20.07 19.58
CA GLY A 17 -3.87 -20.18 20.85
C GLY A 17 -5.31 -20.68 20.78
N ASN A 18 -5.74 -21.26 19.64
CA ASN A 18 -7.07 -21.84 19.42
C ASN A 18 -8.24 -20.97 19.92
N PRO A 19 -8.33 -19.70 19.48
CA PRO A 19 -9.42 -18.80 19.90
C PRO A 19 -10.78 -19.26 19.40
N SER A 20 -11.83 -18.86 20.13
CA SER A 20 -13.21 -18.91 19.64
C SER A 20 -13.53 -17.71 18.74
N PHE A 21 -14.66 -17.77 18.02
CA PHE A 21 -15.17 -16.61 17.26
C PHE A 21 -15.41 -15.36 18.13
N HIS A 22 -15.76 -15.57 19.40
CA HIS A 22 -15.93 -14.46 20.34
C HIS A 22 -14.60 -13.79 20.64
N ASP A 23 -13.55 -14.57 20.90
CA ASP A 23 -12.22 -14.06 21.25
C ASP A 23 -11.63 -13.17 20.14
N ILE A 24 -11.76 -13.58 18.86
CA ILE A 24 -11.33 -12.74 17.73
C ILE A 24 -12.04 -11.39 17.73
N THR A 25 -13.35 -11.40 17.99
CA THR A 25 -14.15 -10.18 18.01
C THR A 25 -13.69 -9.27 19.13
N GLU A 26 -13.45 -9.83 20.32
CA GLU A 26 -13.02 -9.10 21.51
C GLU A 26 -11.63 -8.50 21.30
N TRP A 27 -10.67 -9.31 20.86
CA TRP A 27 -9.27 -8.89 20.66
C TRP A 27 -9.16 -7.72 19.69
N VAL A 28 -9.95 -7.70 18.60
CA VAL A 28 -9.91 -6.61 17.63
C VAL A 28 -10.72 -5.41 18.12
N SER A 29 -11.99 -5.61 18.53
CA SER A 29 -12.95 -4.52 18.78
C SER A 29 -12.65 -3.72 20.05
N VAL A 30 -12.00 -4.34 21.05
CA VAL A 30 -11.63 -3.68 22.32
C VAL A 30 -10.82 -2.40 22.10
N HIS A 31 -9.97 -2.39 21.07
CA HIS A 31 -9.13 -1.26 20.72
C HIS A 31 -9.93 -0.05 20.25
N ASN A 32 -11.07 -0.28 19.59
CA ASN A 32 -11.97 0.77 19.14
C ASN A 32 -12.92 1.24 20.24
N GLU A 33 -13.12 0.44 21.30
CA GLU A 33 -14.05 0.75 22.40
C GLU A 33 -13.42 1.47 23.57
N ARG A 34 -12.19 1.10 23.94
CA ARG A 34 -11.50 1.73 25.06
C ARG A 34 -11.05 3.15 24.70
N LYS A 35 -10.77 3.95 25.74
CA LYS A 35 -10.16 5.27 25.54
C LYS A 35 -8.76 5.10 24.93
N ALA A 36 -8.40 6.05 24.06
CA ALA A 36 -7.07 6.04 23.44
C ALA A 36 -5.99 6.16 24.53
N LYS A 37 -4.96 5.31 24.42
CA LYS A 37 -3.82 5.33 25.33
C LYS A 37 -2.93 6.55 25.04
N PRO A 38 -2.09 7.01 26.00
CA PRO A 38 -1.29 8.22 25.84
C PRO A 38 -0.36 8.23 24.62
N TYR A 39 0.22 7.08 24.25
CA TYR A 39 1.08 6.97 23.08
C TYR A 39 0.35 7.24 21.76
N TRP A 40 -0.96 6.93 21.68
CA TRP A 40 -1.76 7.24 20.49
C TRP A 40 -1.92 8.76 20.35
N TRP A 41 -2.19 9.46 21.47
CA TRP A 41 -2.27 10.92 21.47
C TRP A 41 -0.93 11.56 21.11
N ALA A 42 0.19 11.06 21.65
CA ALA A 42 1.51 11.56 21.28
C ALA A 42 1.79 11.40 19.77
N GLY A 43 1.56 10.20 19.21
CA GLY A 43 1.73 9.93 17.79
C GLY A 43 0.78 10.77 16.91
N PHE A 44 -0.49 10.87 17.30
CA PHE A 44 -1.48 11.67 16.60
C PHE A 44 -1.13 13.16 16.62
N SER A 45 -0.68 13.71 17.75
CA SER A 45 -0.26 15.11 17.86
C SER A 45 0.95 15.41 16.98
N ILE A 46 1.96 14.53 16.95
CA ILE A 46 3.12 14.68 16.07
C ILE A 46 2.67 14.64 14.60
N ALA A 47 1.86 13.65 14.22
CA ALA A 47 1.34 13.53 12.86
C ALA A 47 0.49 14.75 12.44
N ALA A 48 -0.33 15.27 13.36
CA ALA A 48 -1.12 16.48 13.13
C ALA A 48 -0.22 17.71 12.94
N MET A 49 0.82 17.89 13.76
CA MET A 49 1.78 18.99 13.60
C MET A 49 2.49 18.94 12.25
N LEU A 50 2.94 17.75 11.83
CA LEU A 50 3.56 17.55 10.52
C LEU A 50 2.57 17.75 9.36
N THR A 51 1.30 17.40 9.55
CA THR A 51 0.24 17.67 8.56
C THR A 51 -0.03 19.17 8.43
N ILE A 52 -0.06 19.90 9.55
CA ILE A 52 -0.19 21.37 9.53
C ILE A 52 1.00 21.98 8.79
N MET A 53 2.22 21.51 9.08
CA MET A 53 3.43 21.92 8.37
C MET A 53 3.31 21.68 6.86
N LEU A 54 2.81 20.51 6.43
CA LEU A 54 2.57 20.21 5.01
C LEU A 54 1.62 21.23 4.37
N VAL A 55 0.49 21.50 5.02
CA VAL A 55 -0.50 22.47 4.53
C VAL A 55 0.13 23.87 4.46
N THR A 56 0.93 24.27 5.44
CA THR A 56 1.64 25.55 5.42
C THR A 56 2.65 25.62 4.26
N CYS A 57 3.41 24.57 4.00
CA CYS A 57 4.32 24.49 2.86
C CYS A 57 3.57 24.64 1.52
N PHE A 58 2.43 23.97 1.35
CA PHE A 58 1.63 24.10 0.13
C PHE A 58 0.95 25.47 -0.01
N LEU A 59 0.48 26.08 1.08
CA LEU A 59 -0.04 27.45 1.04
C LEU A 59 1.06 28.46 0.64
N TYR A 60 2.27 28.27 1.17
CA TYR A 60 3.42 29.08 0.82
C TYR A 60 3.84 28.88 -0.65
N LEU A 61 3.84 27.64 -1.14
CA LEU A 61 4.08 27.30 -2.55
C LEU A 61 3.02 27.93 -3.47
N PHE A 62 1.74 27.80 -3.12
CA PHE A 62 0.63 28.33 -3.91
C PHE A 62 0.71 29.86 -4.05
N TRP A 63 1.14 30.56 -2.98
CA TRP A 63 1.23 32.02 -2.98
C TRP A 63 2.48 32.55 -3.69
N ASN A 64 3.65 31.93 -3.48
CA ASN A 64 4.93 32.43 -3.99
C ASN A 64 5.35 31.79 -5.32
N GLY A 65 4.68 30.72 -5.74
CA GLY A 65 4.98 29.99 -6.96
C GLY A 65 5.96 28.83 -6.77
N ILE A 66 6.14 28.06 -7.85
CA ILE A 66 6.85 26.77 -7.80
C ILE A 66 8.38 26.89 -7.61
N GLY A 67 8.95 28.05 -7.91
CA GLY A 67 10.39 28.33 -7.74
C GLY A 67 10.85 28.37 -6.27
N VAL A 68 9.95 28.16 -5.32
CA VAL A 68 10.29 27.90 -3.91
C VAL A 68 10.97 26.53 -3.73
N TRP A 69 10.64 25.57 -4.58
CA TRP A 69 11.34 24.29 -4.66
C TRP A 69 12.66 24.47 -5.42
N GLY A 70 13.60 23.56 -5.18
CA GLY A 70 14.95 23.60 -5.74
C GLY A 70 15.05 23.22 -7.22
N ASN A 71 13.91 23.06 -7.91
CA ASN A 71 13.86 22.68 -9.32
C ASN A 71 14.58 23.75 -10.15
N ASN A 72 15.36 23.31 -11.14
CA ASN A 72 16.05 24.18 -12.10
C ASN A 72 15.59 23.85 -13.52
N ASN A 73 16.10 24.57 -14.52
CA ASN A 73 15.65 24.36 -15.90
C ASN A 73 15.96 22.95 -16.44
N PRO A 74 17.15 22.36 -16.20
CA PRO A 74 17.43 20.98 -16.62
C PRO A 74 16.65 19.94 -15.81
N VAL A 75 16.59 20.11 -14.49
CA VAL A 75 15.90 19.24 -13.54
C VAL A 75 14.57 19.90 -13.13
N GLY A 76 13.65 19.91 -14.10
CA GLY A 76 12.29 20.44 -13.91
C GLY A 76 11.43 19.58 -12.99
N TRP A 77 11.82 18.33 -12.74
CA TRP A 77 11.21 17.41 -11.77
C TRP A 77 12.27 16.80 -10.86
N ALA A 78 11.99 16.79 -9.56
CA ALA A 78 12.84 16.21 -8.55
C ALA A 78 11.98 15.66 -7.41
N TRP A 79 12.07 16.23 -6.20
CA TRP A 79 11.38 15.71 -5.02
C TRP A 79 9.86 15.62 -5.19
N ASP A 80 9.25 16.55 -5.91
CA ASP A 80 7.83 16.55 -6.24
C ASP A 80 7.37 15.24 -6.92
N ILE A 81 7.96 14.90 -8.07
CA ILE A 81 7.58 13.68 -8.80
C ILE A 81 8.14 12.43 -8.10
N VAL A 82 9.32 12.50 -7.48
CA VAL A 82 9.92 11.38 -6.75
C VAL A 82 9.00 10.93 -5.62
N ASN A 83 8.47 11.89 -4.85
CA ASN A 83 7.55 11.61 -3.76
C ASN A 83 6.19 11.12 -4.27
N PHE A 84 5.71 11.66 -5.39
CA PHE A 84 4.51 11.14 -6.06
C PHE A 84 4.65 9.64 -6.37
N VAL A 85 5.67 9.26 -7.13
CA VAL A 85 5.87 7.85 -7.55
C VAL A 85 6.17 6.96 -6.34
N PHE A 86 6.86 7.48 -5.32
CA PHE A 86 7.10 6.78 -4.06
C PHE A 86 5.80 6.44 -3.33
N TRP A 87 4.91 7.42 -3.15
CA TRP A 87 3.62 7.22 -2.47
C TRP A 87 2.66 6.36 -3.27
N VAL A 88 2.60 6.50 -4.60
CA VAL A 88 1.83 5.59 -5.47
C VAL A 88 2.37 4.17 -5.32
N GLY A 89 3.70 4.00 -5.37
CA GLY A 89 4.38 2.71 -5.20
C GLY A 89 4.01 2.02 -3.88
N ILE A 90 4.11 2.72 -2.75
CA ILE A 90 3.66 2.21 -1.44
C ILE A 90 2.19 1.79 -1.50
N GLY A 91 1.36 2.59 -2.17
CA GLY A 91 -0.06 2.33 -2.30
C GLY A 91 -0.40 1.00 -2.99
N HIS A 92 0.48 0.41 -3.80
CA HIS A 92 0.18 -0.82 -4.55
C HIS A 92 0.22 -2.12 -3.73
N ALA A 93 1.01 -2.18 -2.65
CA ALA A 93 1.08 -3.43 -1.90
C ALA A 93 -0.23 -3.80 -1.20
N GLY A 94 -1.00 -2.81 -0.73
CA GLY A 94 -2.25 -3.08 -0.02
C GLY A 94 -3.30 -3.75 -0.91
N THR A 95 -3.50 -3.25 -2.12
CA THR A 95 -4.39 -3.83 -3.12
C THR A 95 -3.87 -5.15 -3.67
N LEU A 96 -2.55 -5.35 -3.77
CA LEU A 96 -2.00 -6.66 -4.09
C LEU A 96 -2.32 -7.68 -2.98
N ILE A 97 -2.12 -7.31 -1.71
CA ILE A 97 -2.42 -8.18 -0.57
C ILE A 97 -3.91 -8.53 -0.52
N SER A 98 -4.80 -7.59 -0.80
CA SER A 98 -6.25 -7.85 -0.73
C SER A 98 -6.83 -8.51 -1.97
N ALA A 99 -6.32 -8.20 -3.17
CA ALA A 99 -6.86 -8.72 -4.43
C ALA A 99 -6.09 -9.94 -4.94
N VAL A 100 -4.77 -9.82 -5.15
CA VAL A 100 -3.96 -10.86 -5.79
C VAL A 100 -3.85 -12.09 -4.89
N LEU A 101 -3.57 -11.90 -3.60
CA LEU A 101 -3.54 -13.03 -2.66
C LEU A 101 -4.92 -13.66 -2.46
N PHE A 102 -6.01 -12.90 -2.60
CA PHE A 102 -7.37 -13.45 -2.60
C PHE A 102 -7.60 -14.36 -3.81
N LEU A 103 -7.19 -13.93 -5.01
CA LEU A 103 -7.30 -14.75 -6.23
C LEU A 103 -6.47 -16.04 -6.14
N PHE A 104 -5.29 -15.97 -5.50
CA PHE A 104 -4.46 -17.15 -5.20
C PHE A 104 -4.92 -17.95 -3.98
N ARG A 105 -6.07 -17.61 -3.39
CA ARG A 105 -6.67 -18.26 -2.21
C ARG A 105 -5.68 -18.41 -1.05
N GLN A 106 -4.85 -17.40 -0.82
CA GLN A 106 -3.87 -17.40 0.25
C GLN A 106 -4.52 -16.89 1.55
N GLU A 107 -4.77 -17.79 2.49
CA GLU A 107 -5.51 -17.50 3.73
C GLU A 107 -4.77 -16.57 4.70
N TRP A 108 -3.43 -16.56 4.67
CA TRP A 108 -2.61 -15.71 5.54
C TRP A 108 -2.81 -14.20 5.29
N ARG A 109 -3.40 -13.80 4.16
CA ARG A 109 -3.70 -12.38 3.90
C ARG A 109 -4.72 -11.79 4.89
N THR A 110 -5.59 -12.62 5.47
CA THR A 110 -6.78 -12.19 6.25
C THR A 110 -6.43 -11.43 7.53
N ALA A 111 -5.24 -11.66 8.09
CA ALA A 111 -4.75 -10.91 9.26
C ALA A 111 -4.20 -9.52 8.91
N ILE A 112 -3.94 -9.25 7.62
CA ILE A 112 -3.19 -8.08 7.15
C ILE A 112 -4.02 -7.18 6.23
N ASN A 113 -4.89 -7.77 5.40
CA ASN A 113 -5.65 -7.15 4.33
C ASN A 113 -6.19 -5.75 4.67
N ARG A 114 -6.88 -5.62 5.81
CA ARG A 114 -7.57 -4.41 6.22
C ARG A 114 -6.62 -3.24 6.46
N SER A 115 -5.52 -3.50 7.18
CA SER A 115 -4.49 -2.50 7.44
C SER A 115 -3.74 -2.12 6.16
N ALA A 116 -3.55 -3.08 5.26
CA ALA A 116 -2.87 -2.86 3.99
C ALA A 116 -3.73 -2.06 3.00
N GLU A 117 -5.03 -2.37 2.89
CA GLU A 117 -5.99 -1.59 2.11
C GLU A 117 -6.11 -0.14 2.62
N ALA A 118 -6.13 0.06 3.94
CA ALA A 118 -6.13 1.41 4.53
C ALA A 118 -4.84 2.16 4.19
N MET A 119 -3.68 1.49 4.28
CA MET A 119 -2.39 2.04 3.84
C MET A 119 -2.45 2.48 2.38
N THR A 120 -3.04 1.69 1.48
CA THR A 120 -3.21 2.06 0.07
C THR A 120 -3.94 3.40 -0.06
N ILE A 121 -5.10 3.53 0.56
CA ILE A 121 -5.93 4.73 0.40
C ILE A 121 -5.20 5.97 0.90
N PHE A 122 -4.55 5.89 2.06
CA PHE A 122 -3.83 7.04 2.63
C PHE A 122 -2.56 7.37 1.84
N ALA A 123 -1.84 6.36 1.34
CA ALA A 123 -0.71 6.57 0.46
C ALA A 123 -1.13 7.24 -0.85
N VAL A 124 -2.25 6.83 -1.46
CA VAL A 124 -2.77 7.45 -2.69
C VAL A 124 -3.24 8.89 -2.44
N ILE A 125 -3.82 9.21 -1.27
CA ILE A 125 -4.13 10.59 -0.90
C ILE A 125 -2.83 11.43 -0.81
N CYS A 126 -1.78 10.88 -0.20
CA CYS A 126 -0.47 11.53 -0.13
C CYS A 126 0.23 11.61 -1.50
N ALA A 127 -0.10 10.73 -2.44
CA ALA A 127 0.40 10.81 -3.81
C ALA A 127 -0.32 11.92 -4.59
N LEU A 128 -1.66 11.95 -4.56
CA LEU A 128 -2.52 12.85 -5.36
C LEU A 128 -2.27 14.33 -5.09
N ILE A 129 -1.76 14.69 -3.91
CA ILE A 129 -1.36 16.07 -3.61
C ILE A 129 -0.21 16.55 -4.50
N PHE A 130 0.72 15.68 -4.92
CA PHE A 130 1.87 16.11 -5.71
C PHE A 130 1.47 16.53 -7.13
N PRO A 131 0.73 15.73 -7.94
CA PRO A 131 0.19 16.16 -9.23
C PRO A 131 -0.68 17.43 -9.15
N ALA A 132 -1.40 17.62 -8.04
CA ALA A 132 -2.23 18.80 -7.84
C ALA A 132 -1.43 20.09 -7.58
N PHE A 133 -0.29 20.00 -6.89
CA PHE A 133 0.47 21.16 -6.42
C PHE A 133 1.76 21.43 -7.20
N HIS A 134 2.32 20.43 -7.89
CA HIS A 134 3.55 20.59 -8.69
C HIS A 134 3.33 21.25 -10.06
N ILE A 135 2.08 21.58 -10.40
CA ILE A 135 1.79 22.41 -11.57
C ILE A 135 1.85 23.89 -11.18
N GLY A 136 2.39 24.75 -12.05
CA GLY A 136 2.55 26.17 -11.74
C GLY A 136 1.24 26.96 -11.59
N ARG A 137 0.13 26.49 -12.15
CA ARG A 137 -1.20 27.12 -12.05
C ARG A 137 -2.23 26.13 -11.52
N GLN A 138 -2.21 25.87 -10.23
CA GLN A 138 -3.03 24.83 -9.58
C GLN A 138 -4.53 25.05 -9.77
N TRP A 139 -5.00 26.31 -9.79
CA TRP A 139 -6.42 26.63 -10.01
C TRP A 139 -6.94 26.27 -11.40
N MET A 140 -6.06 25.96 -12.36
CA MET A 140 -6.42 25.52 -13.71
C MET A 140 -6.38 23.99 -13.89
N ALA A 141 -6.16 23.23 -12.81
CA ALA A 141 -6.09 21.77 -12.86
C ALA A 141 -7.35 21.12 -13.47
N TYR A 142 -8.50 21.79 -13.41
CA TYR A 142 -9.75 21.27 -13.99
C TYR A 142 -9.69 21.04 -15.51
N TYR A 143 -8.77 21.69 -16.25
CA TYR A 143 -8.56 21.44 -17.68
C TYR A 143 -7.97 20.07 -18.00
N LEU A 144 -7.46 19.36 -16.99
CA LEU A 144 -7.03 17.97 -17.15
C LEU A 144 -8.22 17.03 -17.35
N PHE A 145 -9.42 17.42 -16.89
CA PHE A 145 -10.61 16.60 -17.07
C PHE A 145 -11.27 16.88 -18.43
N PRO A 146 -11.78 15.84 -19.12
CA PRO A 146 -12.43 15.97 -20.43
C PRO A 146 -13.87 16.49 -20.26
N ILE A 147 -14.00 17.74 -19.82
CA ILE A 147 -15.28 18.40 -19.54
C ILE A 147 -15.62 19.31 -20.73
N PRO A 148 -16.82 19.18 -21.34
CA PRO A 148 -17.27 20.09 -22.38
C PRO A 148 -17.28 21.54 -21.88
N GLY A 149 -16.45 22.39 -22.50
CA GLY A 149 -16.35 23.81 -22.18
C GLY A 149 -16.81 24.71 -23.32
N GLN A 150 -17.03 25.99 -23.03
CA GLN A 150 -17.41 27.01 -24.03
C GLN A 150 -16.40 27.12 -25.17
N MET A 151 -15.13 26.84 -24.90
CA MET A 151 -14.05 26.92 -25.88
C MET A 151 -13.93 25.67 -26.78
N GLY A 152 -14.72 24.62 -26.55
CA GLY A 152 -14.61 23.36 -27.30
C GLY A 152 -13.25 22.64 -27.15
N MET A 153 -12.46 23.01 -26.13
CA MET A 153 -11.12 22.48 -25.89
C MET A 153 -11.18 21.15 -25.14
N TRP A 154 -10.27 20.25 -25.50
CA TRP A 154 -10.12 18.92 -24.88
C TRP A 154 -8.67 18.66 -24.49
N PRO A 155 -8.40 17.83 -23.48
CA PRO A 155 -7.05 17.43 -23.13
C PRO A 155 -6.43 16.53 -24.22
N ASN A 156 -5.10 16.55 -24.33
CA ASN A 156 -4.38 15.68 -25.26
C ASN A 156 -4.22 14.27 -24.67
N PHE A 157 -4.98 13.31 -25.20
CA PHE A 157 -4.96 11.91 -24.77
C PHE A 157 -3.70 11.11 -25.13
N ARG A 158 -2.68 11.74 -25.71
CA ARG A 158 -1.38 11.09 -25.97
C ARG A 158 -0.38 11.30 -24.82
N SER A 159 -0.67 12.21 -23.89
CA SER A 159 0.25 12.52 -22.79
C SER A 159 0.12 11.49 -21.66
N PRO A 160 1.21 10.80 -21.27
CA PRO A 160 1.21 9.91 -20.11
C PRO A 160 0.75 10.59 -18.81
N LEU A 161 1.10 11.87 -18.61
CA LEU A 161 0.62 12.68 -17.48
C LEU A 161 -0.91 12.78 -17.39
N LEU A 162 -1.61 12.75 -18.52
CA LEU A 162 -3.08 12.71 -18.51
C LEU A 162 -3.58 11.32 -18.12
N TRP A 163 -2.91 10.27 -18.59
CA TRP A 163 -3.25 8.90 -18.21
C TRP A 163 -3.09 8.71 -16.70
N ASP A 164 -2.10 9.35 -16.09
CA ASP A 164 -1.89 9.40 -14.64
C ASP A 164 -3.10 9.95 -13.88
N VAL A 165 -3.72 11.03 -14.35
CA VAL A 165 -4.95 11.60 -13.75
C VAL A 165 -6.07 10.55 -13.70
N PHE A 166 -6.25 9.80 -14.79
CA PHE A 166 -7.26 8.73 -14.85
C PHE A 166 -6.84 7.50 -14.05
N ALA A 167 -5.59 7.07 -14.15
CA ALA A 167 -5.06 5.89 -13.50
C ALA A 167 -5.14 6.05 -11.98
N VAL A 168 -4.57 7.11 -11.42
CA VAL A 168 -4.59 7.33 -9.97
C VAL A 168 -6.01 7.65 -9.46
N GLY A 169 -6.81 8.39 -10.24
CA GLY A 169 -8.21 8.67 -9.87
C GLY A 169 -9.11 7.43 -9.83
N THR A 170 -9.02 6.57 -10.85
CA THR A 170 -9.73 5.28 -10.88
C THR A 170 -9.19 4.30 -9.85
N TYR A 171 -7.88 4.30 -9.61
CA TYR A 171 -7.24 3.51 -8.56
C TYR A 171 -7.74 3.88 -7.17
N PHE A 172 -7.77 5.18 -6.85
CA PHE A 172 -8.29 5.69 -5.59
C PHE A 172 -9.76 5.28 -5.40
N THR A 173 -10.60 5.53 -6.41
CA THR A 173 -12.04 5.25 -6.34
C THR A 173 -12.32 3.76 -6.16
N THR A 174 -11.68 2.90 -6.97
CA THR A 174 -11.84 1.45 -6.89
C THR A 174 -11.33 0.91 -5.55
N SER A 175 -10.16 1.37 -5.07
CA SER A 175 -9.60 0.95 -3.78
C SER A 175 -10.48 1.37 -2.61
N LEU A 176 -11.05 2.58 -2.65
CA LEU A 176 -11.96 3.08 -1.63
C LEU A 176 -13.25 2.24 -1.57
N ILE A 177 -13.87 1.96 -2.72
CA ILE A 177 -15.08 1.13 -2.80
C ILE A 177 -14.78 -0.30 -2.36
N PHE A 178 -13.65 -0.86 -2.77
CA PHE A 178 -13.26 -2.22 -2.42
C PHE A 178 -13.04 -2.37 -0.90
N TRP A 179 -12.23 -1.50 -0.31
CA TRP A 179 -11.99 -1.46 1.15
C TRP A 179 -13.27 -1.21 1.94
N TYR A 180 -14.09 -0.25 1.50
CA TYR A 180 -15.36 0.07 2.15
C TYR A 180 -16.33 -1.11 2.10
N THR A 181 -16.45 -1.78 0.94
CA THR A 181 -17.26 -3.01 0.82
C THR A 181 -16.77 -4.05 1.81
N GLY A 182 -15.46 -4.28 1.88
CA GLY A 182 -14.85 -5.17 2.86
C GLY A 182 -15.16 -4.80 4.31
N LEU A 183 -15.29 -3.50 4.63
CA LEU A 183 -15.54 -2.96 5.97
C LEU A 183 -16.98 -3.18 6.47
N ILE A 184 -17.97 -3.33 5.57
CA ILE A 184 -19.39 -3.33 5.93
C ILE A 184 -19.71 -4.34 7.07
N PRO A 185 -19.29 -5.61 7.02
CA PRO A 185 -19.58 -6.57 8.10
C PRO A 185 -18.89 -6.23 9.43
N ASP A 186 -17.69 -5.66 9.38
CA ASP A 186 -16.93 -5.31 10.58
C ASP A 186 -17.49 -4.05 11.25
N ILE A 187 -17.92 -3.06 10.46
CA ILE A 187 -18.63 -1.87 10.96
C ILE A 187 -19.96 -2.27 11.61
N ALA A 188 -20.68 -3.24 11.04
CA ALA A 188 -21.89 -3.79 11.65
C ALA A 188 -21.59 -4.42 13.02
N THR A 189 -20.47 -5.13 13.15
CA THR A 189 -20.03 -5.67 14.45
C THR A 189 -19.76 -4.55 15.46
N LEU A 190 -19.09 -3.46 15.06
CA LEU A 190 -18.85 -2.30 15.92
C LEU A 190 -20.14 -1.53 16.27
N ARG A 191 -21.13 -1.49 15.37
CA ARG A 191 -22.47 -0.94 15.62
C ARG A 191 -23.16 -1.70 16.74
N ASP A 192 -23.14 -3.04 16.68
CA ASP A 192 -23.86 -3.89 17.62
C ASP A 192 -23.21 -3.92 19.01
N ARG A 193 -21.89 -3.66 19.09
CA ARG A 193 -21.17 -3.48 20.37
C ARG A 193 -21.25 -2.06 20.94
N ALA A 194 -21.64 -1.06 20.14
CA ALA A 194 -21.72 0.32 20.62
C ALA A 194 -22.89 0.49 21.61
N LYS A 195 -22.70 1.36 22.61
CA LYS A 195 -23.77 1.68 23.58
C LYS A 195 -25.02 2.19 22.87
N LEU A 196 -26.17 1.66 23.27
CA LEU A 196 -27.46 2.00 22.68
C LEU A 196 -27.72 3.51 22.75
N GLY A 197 -28.11 4.11 21.63
CA GLY A 197 -28.41 5.55 21.52
C GLY A 197 -27.18 6.46 21.40
N SER A 198 -25.96 5.92 21.47
CA SER A 198 -24.73 6.72 21.33
C SER A 198 -24.54 7.25 19.91
N LEU A 199 -23.87 8.40 19.79
CA LEU A 199 -23.48 8.95 18.48
C LEU A 199 -22.66 7.93 17.66
N ARG A 200 -21.78 7.18 18.33
CA ARG A 200 -20.99 6.11 17.69
C ARG A 200 -21.90 5.05 17.06
N GLN A 201 -22.93 4.60 17.76
CA GLN A 201 -23.88 3.62 17.21
C GLN A 201 -24.58 4.17 15.97
N LYS A 202 -25.04 5.42 15.99
CA LYS A 202 -25.71 6.06 14.85
C LYS A 202 -24.79 6.17 13.62
N VAL A 203 -23.55 6.60 13.83
CA VAL A 203 -22.55 6.70 12.76
C VAL A 203 -22.21 5.32 12.18
N MET A 204 -21.95 4.33 13.04
CA MET A 204 -21.67 2.96 12.59
C MET A 204 -22.90 2.31 11.93
N ALA A 205 -24.12 2.61 12.39
CA ALA A 205 -25.34 2.14 11.75
C ALA A 205 -25.49 2.67 10.33
N PHE A 206 -25.26 3.97 10.13
CA PHE A 206 -25.25 4.59 8.81
C PHE A 206 -24.18 3.97 7.90
N LEU A 207 -22.94 3.84 8.39
CA LEU A 207 -21.83 3.25 7.62
C LEU A 207 -21.99 1.74 7.37
N SER A 208 -22.74 1.02 8.21
CA SER A 208 -23.02 -0.42 8.01
C SER A 208 -24.07 -0.71 6.93
N LEU A 209 -24.73 0.32 6.36
CA LEU A 209 -25.75 0.18 5.32
C LEU A 209 -26.87 -0.84 5.64
N GLY A 210 -27.22 -0.98 6.93
CA GLY A 210 -28.24 -1.93 7.37
C GLY A 210 -27.81 -3.41 7.27
N TRP A 211 -26.51 -3.70 7.27
CA TRP A 211 -26.00 -5.06 7.24
C TRP A 211 -26.55 -5.91 8.41
N SER A 212 -27.20 -7.01 8.04
CA SER A 212 -27.84 -7.97 8.96
C SER A 212 -27.14 -9.33 9.03
N GLY A 213 -26.13 -9.58 8.20
CA GLY A 213 -25.45 -10.88 8.12
C GLY A 213 -26.29 -12.02 7.55
N SER A 214 -27.38 -11.73 6.83
CA SER A 214 -28.20 -12.77 6.20
C SER A 214 -27.42 -13.57 5.14
N MET A 215 -27.86 -14.79 4.83
CA MET A 215 -27.26 -15.62 3.77
C MET A 215 -27.20 -14.88 2.42
N LYS A 216 -28.26 -14.12 2.07
CA LYS A 216 -28.30 -13.33 0.84
C LYS A 216 -27.23 -12.24 0.84
N ASN A 217 -27.03 -11.57 1.97
CA ASN A 217 -26.00 -10.54 2.10
C ASN A 217 -24.60 -11.13 1.87
N TRP A 218 -24.30 -12.27 2.49
CA TRP A 218 -23.02 -12.96 2.31
C TRP A 218 -22.79 -13.43 0.88
N LEU A 219 -23.80 -14.05 0.25
CA LEU A 219 -23.71 -14.50 -1.14
C LEU A 219 -23.40 -13.34 -2.10
N HIS A 220 -24.02 -12.18 -1.92
CA HIS A 220 -23.75 -11.00 -2.73
C HIS A 220 -22.39 -10.36 -2.40
N TYR A 221 -22.02 -10.32 -1.12
CA TYR A 221 -20.74 -9.80 -0.66
C TYR A 221 -19.56 -10.58 -1.25
N GLU A 222 -19.57 -11.91 -1.18
CA GLU A 222 -18.49 -12.75 -1.72
C GLU A 222 -18.34 -12.60 -3.23
N LYS A 223 -19.46 -12.53 -3.96
CA LYS A 223 -19.48 -12.26 -5.41
C LYS A 223 -18.89 -10.88 -5.72
N ALA A 224 -19.33 -9.85 -4.99
CA ALA A 224 -18.82 -8.48 -5.17
C ALA A 224 -17.32 -8.40 -4.86
N TYR A 225 -16.88 -8.98 -3.74
CA TYR A 225 -15.48 -9.00 -3.34
C TYR A 225 -14.61 -9.71 -4.40
N THR A 226 -15.09 -10.84 -4.94
CA THR A 226 -14.39 -11.56 -6.02
C THR A 226 -14.28 -10.72 -7.29
N ILE A 227 -15.35 -10.04 -7.69
CA ILE A 227 -15.33 -9.14 -8.87
C ILE A 227 -14.36 -7.98 -8.65
N PHE A 228 -14.40 -7.33 -7.48
CA PHE A 228 -13.47 -6.25 -7.16
C PHE A 228 -12.02 -6.74 -7.12
N ALA A 229 -11.73 -7.92 -6.57
CA ALA A 229 -10.38 -8.49 -6.59
C ALA A 229 -9.91 -8.78 -8.02
N ALA A 230 -10.79 -9.33 -8.87
CA ALA A 230 -10.49 -9.61 -10.28
C ALA A 230 -10.24 -8.33 -11.09
N LEU A 231 -11.00 -7.26 -10.84
CA LEU A 231 -10.82 -5.96 -11.52
C LEU A 231 -9.64 -5.15 -10.98
N SER A 232 -9.38 -5.22 -9.67
CA SER A 232 -8.29 -4.48 -9.03
C SER A 232 -6.92 -5.02 -9.42
N THR A 233 -6.80 -6.32 -9.73
CA THR A 233 -5.51 -6.93 -10.09
C THR A 233 -4.91 -6.34 -11.38
N PRO A 234 -5.61 -6.29 -12.53
CA PRO A 234 -5.13 -5.58 -13.72
C PRO A 234 -4.94 -4.08 -13.47
N LEU A 235 -5.80 -3.46 -12.66
CA LEU A 235 -5.70 -2.03 -12.33
C LEU A 235 -4.41 -1.70 -11.59
N VAL A 236 -4.01 -2.52 -10.62
CA VAL A 236 -2.75 -2.34 -9.87
C VAL A 236 -1.54 -2.42 -10.80
N LEU A 237 -1.54 -3.39 -11.72
CA LEU A 237 -0.47 -3.54 -12.70
C LEU A 237 -0.45 -2.37 -13.70
N SER A 238 -1.61 -1.93 -14.17
CA SER A 238 -1.71 -0.86 -15.16
C SER A 238 -1.38 0.52 -14.59
N VAL A 239 -1.84 0.85 -13.38
CA VAL A 239 -1.64 2.18 -12.79
C VAL A 239 -0.16 2.49 -12.59
N HIS A 240 0.60 1.57 -12.00
CA HIS A 240 2.02 1.80 -11.80
C HIS A 240 2.84 1.69 -13.10
N SER A 241 2.33 0.94 -14.08
CA SER A 241 2.87 0.96 -15.45
C SER A 241 2.63 2.30 -16.13
N VAL A 242 1.46 2.93 -15.92
CA VAL A 242 1.13 4.25 -16.47
C VAL A 242 2.04 5.32 -15.87
N VAL A 243 2.25 5.30 -14.56
CA VAL A 243 3.23 6.18 -13.90
C VAL A 243 4.65 5.94 -14.43
N SER A 244 5.00 4.70 -14.79
CA SER A 244 6.30 4.43 -15.43
C SER A 244 6.41 4.96 -16.86
N PHE A 245 5.28 5.08 -17.58
CA PHE A 245 5.26 5.61 -18.95
C PHE A 245 5.59 7.09 -19.02
N ASP A 246 5.38 7.85 -17.93
CA ASP A 246 5.86 9.24 -17.83
C ASP A 246 7.37 9.36 -18.10
N PHE A 247 8.13 8.34 -17.72
CA PHE A 247 9.56 8.25 -17.98
C PHE A 247 9.84 7.49 -19.27
N ALA A 248 9.30 6.28 -19.42
CA ALA A 248 9.66 5.35 -20.49
C ALA A 248 9.37 5.88 -21.91
N VAL A 249 8.32 6.70 -22.06
CA VAL A 249 7.93 7.27 -23.37
C VAL A 249 8.78 8.48 -23.74
N SER A 250 9.50 9.08 -22.78
CA SER A 250 10.47 10.14 -23.05
C SER A 250 11.63 9.62 -23.90
N GLN A 251 12.29 10.53 -24.61
CA GLN A 251 13.50 10.23 -25.41
C GLN A 251 14.79 10.39 -24.59
N LEU A 252 14.70 10.78 -23.33
CA LEU A 252 15.86 11.02 -22.47
C LEU A 252 16.66 9.73 -22.24
N PRO A 253 18.01 9.79 -22.32
CA PRO A 253 18.84 8.63 -22.06
C PRO A 253 18.73 8.23 -20.59
N GLY A 254 18.63 6.93 -20.33
CA GLY A 254 18.34 6.38 -19.01
C GLY A 254 16.86 6.44 -18.58
N TRP A 255 15.98 7.07 -19.36
CA TRP A 255 14.51 6.96 -19.22
C TRP A 255 13.89 6.14 -20.34
N HIS A 256 14.37 6.30 -21.58
CA HIS A 256 13.82 5.61 -22.74
C HIS A 256 14.15 4.11 -22.72
N THR A 257 13.36 3.32 -22.00
CA THR A 257 13.53 1.87 -21.90
C THR A 257 12.21 1.14 -21.75
N THR A 258 12.17 -0.07 -22.31
CA THR A 258 10.97 -0.91 -22.33
C THR A 258 10.80 -1.75 -21.07
N ILE A 259 11.82 -1.82 -20.20
CA ILE A 259 11.76 -2.62 -18.97
C ILE A 259 11.05 -1.89 -17.83
N PHE A 260 10.88 -0.57 -17.92
CA PHE A 260 10.32 0.25 -16.85
C PHE A 260 8.95 -0.19 -16.33
N PRO A 261 7.93 -0.49 -17.16
CA PRO A 261 6.62 -0.88 -16.64
C PRO A 261 6.65 -2.09 -15.69
N PRO A 262 7.17 -3.27 -16.07
CA PRO A 262 7.25 -4.41 -15.15
C PRO A 262 8.21 -4.18 -13.98
N TYR A 263 9.32 -3.45 -14.21
CA TYR A 263 10.30 -3.14 -13.17
C TYR A 263 9.74 -2.22 -12.09
N PHE A 264 9.07 -1.14 -12.49
CA PHE A 264 8.42 -0.21 -11.57
C PHE A 264 7.37 -0.93 -10.73
N VAL A 265 6.58 -1.82 -11.35
CA VAL A 265 5.58 -2.65 -10.63
C VAL A 265 6.27 -3.54 -9.59
N ALA A 266 7.36 -4.23 -9.95
CA ALA A 266 8.11 -5.04 -8.99
C ALA A 266 8.65 -4.20 -7.82
N GLY A 267 9.16 -3.00 -8.12
CA GLY A 267 9.60 -2.02 -7.13
C GLY A 267 8.47 -1.53 -6.21
N ALA A 268 7.26 -1.32 -6.74
CA ALA A 268 6.09 -0.93 -5.96
C ALA A 268 5.65 -2.03 -4.97
N ILE A 269 5.69 -3.28 -5.40
CA ILE A 269 5.42 -4.43 -4.53
C ILE A 269 6.49 -4.49 -3.43
N PHE A 270 7.76 -4.36 -3.82
CA PHE A 270 8.88 -4.41 -2.90
C PHE A 270 8.82 -3.31 -1.81
N SER A 271 8.64 -2.04 -2.19
CA SER A 271 8.51 -0.94 -1.23
C SER A 271 7.23 -1.02 -0.42
N GLY A 272 6.11 -1.37 -1.05
CA GLY A 272 4.83 -1.43 -0.37
C GLY A 272 4.78 -2.53 0.70
N PHE A 273 5.31 -3.74 0.43
CA PHE A 273 5.39 -4.80 1.45
C PHE A 273 6.34 -4.40 2.59
N ALA A 274 7.44 -3.69 2.28
CA ALA A 274 8.31 -3.13 3.31
C ALA A 274 7.57 -2.11 4.19
N MET A 275 6.75 -1.22 3.60
CA MET A 275 5.92 -0.29 4.37
C MET A 275 4.84 -1.00 5.19
N VAL A 276 4.21 -2.06 4.67
CA VAL A 276 3.28 -2.88 5.48
C VAL A 276 4.03 -3.48 6.67
N ALA A 277 5.26 -3.96 6.49
CA ALA A 277 6.07 -4.49 7.57
C ALA A 277 6.44 -3.42 8.62
N THR A 278 6.85 -2.21 8.21
CA THR A 278 7.15 -1.13 9.17
C THR A 278 5.94 -0.73 10.01
N LEU A 279 4.72 -0.84 9.47
CA LEU A 279 3.48 -0.53 10.18
C LEU A 279 3.00 -1.68 11.07
N LEU A 280 2.99 -2.92 10.55
CA LEU A 280 2.45 -4.07 11.26
C LEU A 280 3.29 -4.50 12.46
N VAL A 281 4.62 -4.42 12.36
CA VAL A 281 5.53 -4.84 13.44
C VAL A 281 5.25 -4.09 14.76
N PRO A 282 5.23 -2.74 14.81
CA PRO A 282 4.88 -2.02 16.02
C PRO A 282 3.41 -2.18 16.39
N LEU A 283 2.50 -2.22 15.40
CA LEU A 283 1.07 -2.37 15.64
C LEU A 283 0.75 -3.68 16.37
N ARG A 284 1.36 -4.79 15.94
CA ARG A 284 1.28 -6.11 16.56
C ARG A 284 1.55 -6.03 18.07
N LYS A 285 2.59 -5.29 18.48
CA LYS A 285 2.96 -5.17 19.90
C LYS A 285 2.09 -4.16 20.66
N LEU A 286 1.79 -3.01 20.07
CA LEU A 286 1.04 -1.92 20.73
C LEU A 286 -0.43 -2.30 20.97
N TYR A 287 -1.02 -3.10 20.08
CA TYR A 287 -2.41 -3.55 20.12
C TYR A 287 -2.52 -5.02 20.59
N ASN A 288 -1.44 -5.64 21.08
CA ASN A 288 -1.45 -7.04 21.55
C ASN A 288 -2.07 -8.03 20.55
N LEU A 289 -1.86 -7.82 19.24
CA LEU A 289 -2.43 -8.67 18.17
C LEU A 289 -1.47 -9.82 17.81
N GLU A 290 -0.65 -10.24 18.76
CA GLU A 290 0.42 -11.21 18.57
C GLU A 290 -0.08 -12.60 18.13
N ASN A 291 -1.29 -12.95 18.57
CA ASN A 291 -1.95 -14.23 18.29
C ASN A 291 -2.58 -14.27 16.89
N ILE A 292 -2.92 -13.11 16.31
CA ILE A 292 -3.52 -13.02 14.97
C ILE A 292 -2.41 -12.75 13.94
N ILE A 293 -1.56 -11.76 14.19
CA ILE A 293 -0.42 -11.44 13.33
C ILE A 293 0.78 -12.26 13.82
N THR A 294 0.81 -13.53 13.44
CA THR A 294 1.86 -14.47 13.85
C THR A 294 3.18 -14.24 13.09
N ILE A 295 4.26 -14.89 13.54
CA ILE A 295 5.58 -14.81 12.88
C ILE A 295 5.52 -15.33 11.44
N ARG A 296 4.61 -16.27 11.14
CA ARG A 296 4.43 -16.82 9.79
C ARG A 296 3.97 -15.77 8.79
N HIS A 297 3.09 -14.87 9.20
CA HIS A 297 2.64 -13.75 8.37
C HIS A 297 3.84 -12.88 7.96
N ILE A 298 4.69 -12.53 8.92
CA ILE A 298 5.89 -11.74 8.71
C ILE A 298 6.92 -12.49 7.84
N GLU A 299 7.13 -13.78 8.09
CA GLU A 299 8.04 -14.59 7.28
C GLU A 299 7.58 -14.65 5.81
N LYS A 300 6.29 -14.87 5.55
CA LYS A 300 5.73 -14.91 4.18
C LYS A 300 5.85 -13.55 3.48
N MET A 301 5.61 -12.45 4.19
CA MET A 301 5.87 -11.11 3.65
C MET A 301 7.34 -10.90 3.30
N ASN A 302 8.26 -11.30 4.18
CA ASN A 302 9.70 -11.17 3.92
C ASN A 302 10.16 -12.00 2.72
N ILE A 303 9.52 -13.16 2.44
CA ILE A 303 9.78 -13.93 1.22
C ILE A 303 9.35 -13.14 -0.02
N ILE A 304 8.19 -12.47 0.01
CA ILE A 304 7.75 -11.63 -1.12
C ILE A 304 8.72 -10.47 -1.34
N ILE A 305 9.16 -9.81 -0.25
CA ILE A 305 10.18 -8.74 -0.30
C ILE A 305 11.49 -9.26 -0.91
N LEU A 306 11.94 -10.46 -0.53
CA LEU A 306 13.13 -11.10 -1.10
C LEU A 306 13.00 -11.36 -2.61
N VAL A 307 11.88 -11.94 -3.05
CA VAL A 307 11.64 -12.27 -4.46
C VAL A 307 11.61 -11.00 -5.30
N THR A 308 10.81 -10.02 -4.88
CA THR A 308 10.66 -8.74 -5.61
C THR A 308 11.93 -7.90 -5.58
N GLY A 309 12.65 -7.85 -4.46
CA GLY A 309 13.97 -7.21 -4.38
C GLY A 309 15.00 -7.86 -5.30
N SER A 310 14.95 -9.20 -5.46
CA SER A 310 15.81 -9.90 -6.41
C SER A 310 15.44 -9.60 -7.87
N MET A 311 14.15 -9.45 -8.19
CA MET A 311 13.69 -9.01 -9.51
C MET A 311 14.13 -7.57 -9.82
N VAL A 312 14.06 -6.66 -8.85
CA VAL A 312 14.55 -5.28 -8.98
C VAL A 312 16.07 -5.27 -9.20
N GLY A 313 16.82 -6.04 -8.40
CA GLY A 313 18.27 -6.18 -8.58
C GLY A 313 18.65 -6.73 -9.96
N PHE A 314 17.88 -7.70 -10.48
CA PHE A 314 18.03 -8.17 -11.85
C PHE A 314 17.79 -7.08 -12.89
N ALA A 315 16.73 -6.28 -12.73
CA ALA A 315 16.45 -5.17 -13.63
C ALA A 315 17.61 -4.15 -13.66
N TYR A 316 18.18 -3.78 -12.51
CA TYR A 316 19.36 -2.91 -12.46
C TYR A 316 20.53 -3.48 -13.26
N MET A 317 20.86 -4.75 -13.08
CA MET A 317 21.96 -5.39 -13.82
C MET A 317 21.68 -5.41 -15.32
N MET A 318 20.43 -5.65 -15.72
CA MET A 318 20.02 -5.64 -17.12
C MET A 318 20.12 -4.25 -17.74
N GLU A 319 19.80 -3.18 -17.01
CA GLU A 319 19.96 -1.81 -17.52
C GLU A 319 21.42 -1.48 -17.82
N PHE A 320 22.35 -1.81 -16.92
CA PHE A 320 23.79 -1.63 -17.16
C PHE A 320 24.27 -2.47 -18.35
N PHE A 321 23.80 -3.71 -18.46
CA PHE A 321 24.12 -4.59 -19.58
C PHE A 321 23.62 -4.01 -20.90
N VAL A 322 22.35 -3.56 -20.97
CA VAL A 322 21.75 -3.01 -22.19
C VAL A 322 22.39 -1.67 -22.56
N ALA A 323 22.74 -0.82 -21.59
CA ALA A 323 23.46 0.42 -21.86
C ALA A 323 24.82 0.15 -22.53
N TRP A 324 25.57 -0.83 -22.03
CA TRP A 324 26.81 -1.28 -22.65
C TRP A 324 26.59 -1.92 -24.03
N TYR A 325 25.58 -2.78 -24.16
CA TYR A 325 25.26 -3.51 -25.39
C TYR A 325 24.72 -2.61 -26.51
N SER A 326 23.99 -1.55 -26.17
CA SER A 326 23.38 -0.60 -27.10
C SER A 326 24.40 0.14 -27.98
N GLY A 327 25.61 0.40 -27.45
CA GLY A 327 26.64 1.16 -28.14
C GLY A 327 26.35 2.66 -28.29
N VAL A 328 25.20 3.15 -27.82
CA VAL A 328 24.84 4.57 -27.81
C VAL A 328 25.61 5.30 -26.71
N GLN A 329 26.44 6.27 -27.11
CA GLN A 329 27.34 6.98 -26.18
C GLN A 329 26.60 7.71 -25.04
N TYR A 330 25.42 8.28 -25.32
CA TYR A 330 24.62 8.97 -24.31
C TYR A 330 24.07 8.02 -23.23
N GLU A 331 23.61 6.83 -23.62
CA GLU A 331 23.16 5.80 -22.68
C GLU A 331 24.32 5.29 -21.82
N ILE A 332 25.45 4.97 -22.45
CA ILE A 332 26.66 4.54 -21.73
C ILE A 332 27.07 5.62 -20.71
N TYR A 333 27.11 6.88 -21.13
CA TYR A 333 27.46 7.98 -20.24
C TYR A 333 26.45 8.16 -19.10
N ALA A 334 25.15 8.04 -19.34
CA ALA A 334 24.12 8.16 -18.30
C ALA A 334 24.33 7.14 -17.17
N PHE A 335 24.62 5.88 -17.51
CA PHE A 335 24.87 4.83 -16.51
C PHE A 335 26.24 4.96 -15.82
N VAL A 336 27.27 5.42 -16.52
CA VAL A 336 28.56 5.77 -15.89
C VAL A 336 28.39 6.94 -14.93
N ASN A 337 27.60 7.95 -15.30
CA ASN A 337 27.30 9.12 -14.47
C ASN A 337 26.51 8.72 -13.21
N ARG A 338 25.59 7.74 -13.29
CA ARG A 338 24.93 7.18 -12.10
C ARG A 338 25.96 6.60 -11.11
N ALA A 339 26.91 5.80 -11.58
CA ALA A 339 27.87 5.11 -10.71
C ALA A 339 29.02 5.99 -10.18
N PHE A 340 29.54 6.90 -11.01
CA PHE A 340 30.77 7.66 -10.73
C PHE A 340 30.62 9.18 -10.86
N GLY A 341 29.43 9.68 -11.21
CA GLY A 341 29.16 11.11 -11.35
C GLY A 341 28.90 11.82 -10.01
N GLN A 342 28.29 13.01 -10.09
CA GLN A 342 28.04 13.87 -8.93
C GLN A 342 27.08 13.24 -7.90
N TYR A 343 26.19 12.36 -8.36
CA TYR A 343 25.19 11.65 -7.54
C TYR A 343 25.59 10.20 -7.21
N TRP A 344 26.89 9.86 -7.24
CA TRP A 344 27.37 8.51 -6.91
C TRP A 344 26.81 8.02 -5.55
N TRP A 345 26.76 8.91 -4.55
CA TRP A 345 26.28 8.60 -3.21
C TRP A 345 24.82 8.14 -3.22
N ALA A 346 23.97 8.71 -4.07
CA ALA A 346 22.56 8.34 -4.19
C ALA A 346 22.43 6.96 -4.85
N TYR A 347 23.18 6.71 -5.94
CA TYR A 347 23.16 5.43 -6.64
C TYR A 347 23.68 4.28 -5.78
N TRP A 348 24.83 4.45 -5.11
CA TRP A 348 25.40 3.39 -4.26
C TRP A 348 24.56 3.13 -3.00
N THR A 349 23.91 4.17 -2.45
CA THR A 349 22.94 4.00 -1.35
C THR A 349 21.72 3.21 -1.84
N MET A 350 21.14 3.59 -2.97
CA MET A 350 20.03 2.86 -3.62
C MET A 350 20.41 1.40 -3.85
N PHE A 351 21.53 1.14 -4.52
CA PHE A 351 21.96 -0.21 -4.90
C PHE A 351 22.21 -1.07 -3.66
N THR A 352 22.89 -0.54 -2.64
CA THR A 352 23.12 -1.27 -1.40
C THR A 352 21.80 -1.57 -0.69
N CYS A 353 20.93 -0.58 -0.53
CA CYS A 353 19.65 -0.75 0.15
C CYS A 353 18.71 -1.72 -0.59
N ASN A 354 18.63 -1.67 -1.92
CA ASN A 354 17.67 -2.47 -2.68
C ASN A 354 18.21 -3.83 -3.10
N VAL A 355 19.51 -3.97 -3.35
CA VAL A 355 20.11 -5.24 -3.80
C VAL A 355 20.67 -6.05 -2.64
N VAL A 356 21.33 -5.43 -1.65
CA VAL A 356 21.98 -6.17 -0.55
C VAL A 356 20.99 -6.49 0.57
N THR A 357 20.19 -5.52 1.00
CA THR A 357 19.26 -5.69 2.14
C THR A 357 18.31 -6.88 1.97
N PRO A 358 17.64 -7.10 0.81
CA PRO A 358 16.69 -8.20 0.69
C PRO A 358 17.35 -9.56 0.74
N GLN A 359 18.61 -9.69 0.30
CA GLN A 359 19.34 -10.97 0.30
C GLN A 359 19.60 -11.47 1.73
N LEU A 360 19.56 -10.58 2.73
CA LEU A 360 19.64 -10.97 4.13
C LEU A 360 18.44 -11.85 4.56
N PHE A 361 17.30 -11.78 3.87
CA PHE A 361 16.13 -12.63 4.13
C PHE A 361 16.28 -14.08 3.63
N TRP A 362 17.38 -14.43 2.92
CA TRP A 362 17.73 -15.84 2.71
C TRP A 362 18.01 -16.56 4.03
N PHE A 363 18.59 -15.84 5.01
CA PHE A 363 18.88 -16.39 6.32
C PHE A 363 17.60 -16.47 7.17
N LYS A 364 17.13 -17.69 7.44
CA LYS A 364 15.92 -17.94 8.25
C LYS A 364 15.92 -17.18 9.58
N LYS A 365 17.08 -17.11 10.25
CA LYS A 365 17.26 -16.37 11.53
C LYS A 365 16.88 -14.89 11.42
N LEU A 366 17.20 -14.23 10.30
CA LEU A 366 16.85 -12.83 10.07
C LEU A 366 15.40 -12.72 9.59
N ARG A 367 14.96 -13.63 8.72
CA ARG A 367 13.61 -13.64 8.16
C ARG A 367 12.51 -13.84 9.19
N THR A 368 12.75 -14.61 10.25
CA THR A 368 11.80 -14.82 11.35
C THR A 368 12.03 -13.87 12.53
N SER A 369 12.94 -12.90 12.41
CA SER A 369 13.21 -11.91 13.46
C SER A 369 12.39 -10.66 13.21
N MET A 370 11.58 -10.30 14.21
CA MET A 370 10.72 -9.11 14.15
C MET A 370 11.53 -7.82 14.07
N THR A 371 12.60 -7.72 14.87
CA THR A 371 13.50 -6.55 14.88
C THR A 371 14.26 -6.43 13.56
N ALA A 372 14.77 -7.53 13.03
CA ALA A 372 15.45 -7.52 11.74
C ALA A 372 14.49 -7.09 10.63
N THR A 373 13.27 -7.63 10.61
CA THR A 373 12.24 -7.23 9.64
C THR A 373 11.97 -5.73 9.67
N PHE A 374 11.77 -5.15 10.86
CA PHE A 374 11.51 -3.73 11.02
C PHE A 374 12.66 -2.84 10.53
N VAL A 375 13.91 -3.20 10.86
CA VAL A 375 15.08 -2.43 10.45
C VAL A 375 15.32 -2.54 8.94
N LEU A 376 15.26 -3.76 8.41
CA LEU A 376 15.49 -4.02 6.99
C LEU A 376 14.41 -3.39 6.11
N SER A 377 13.14 -3.39 6.53
CA SER A 377 12.07 -2.76 5.76
C SER A 377 12.19 -1.23 5.69
N ILE A 378 12.77 -0.57 6.70
CA ILE A 378 13.11 0.86 6.63
C ILE A 378 14.18 1.10 5.56
N PHE A 379 15.25 0.30 5.53
CA PHE A 379 16.29 0.41 4.50
C PHE A 379 15.75 0.20 3.09
N VAL A 380 14.84 -0.77 2.91
CA VAL A 380 14.14 -0.97 1.62
C VAL A 380 13.38 0.29 1.20
N ASN A 381 12.59 0.90 2.09
CA ASN A 381 11.85 2.11 1.76
C ASN A 381 12.78 3.30 1.42
N ILE A 382 13.89 3.45 2.15
CA ILE A 382 14.90 4.48 1.85
C ILE A 382 15.52 4.22 0.47
N GLY A 383 15.92 2.99 0.18
CA GLY A 383 16.50 2.61 -1.11
C GLY A 383 15.54 2.83 -2.26
N MET A 384 14.25 2.53 -2.07
CA MET A 384 13.20 2.73 -3.08
C MET A 384 12.87 4.20 -3.32
N TRP A 385 13.01 5.07 -2.31
CA TRP A 385 12.95 6.51 -2.53
C TRP A 385 14.15 6.97 -3.36
N PHE A 386 15.36 6.51 -3.02
CA PHE A 386 16.56 6.81 -3.81
C PHE A 386 16.49 6.25 -5.22
N GLU A 387 15.83 5.12 -5.46
CA GLU A 387 15.60 4.59 -6.80
C GLU A 387 14.87 5.59 -7.69
N ARG A 388 13.77 6.14 -7.19
CA ARG A 388 13.00 7.15 -7.94
C ARG A 388 13.82 8.42 -8.12
N PHE A 389 14.52 8.88 -7.08
CA PHE A 389 15.41 10.05 -7.17
C PHE A 389 16.53 9.85 -8.19
N VAL A 390 17.17 8.68 -8.21
CA VAL A 390 18.25 8.37 -9.13
C VAL A 390 17.72 8.34 -10.56
N ILE A 391 16.63 7.62 -10.82
CA ILE A 391 16.05 7.57 -12.17
C ILE A 391 15.74 8.98 -12.68
N THR A 392 15.09 9.81 -11.87
CA THR A 392 14.65 11.15 -12.29
C THR A 392 15.81 12.13 -12.40
N VAL A 393 16.48 12.44 -11.29
CA VAL A 393 17.46 13.54 -11.22
C VAL A 393 18.73 13.20 -11.98
N THR A 394 19.25 11.97 -11.89
CA THR A 394 20.54 11.64 -12.53
C THR A 394 20.44 11.57 -14.06
N SER A 395 19.24 11.39 -14.60
CA SER A 395 19.00 11.36 -16.06
C SER A 395 18.63 12.75 -16.61
N LEU A 396 18.10 13.65 -15.78
CA LEU A 396 17.74 15.02 -16.18
C LEU A 396 18.91 16.00 -16.07
N HIS A 397 19.73 15.88 -15.02
CA HIS A 397 20.76 16.88 -14.73
C HIS A 397 21.93 16.87 -15.73
N ARG A 398 22.11 15.74 -16.43
CA ARG A 398 23.11 15.52 -17.48
C ARG A 398 22.52 14.69 -18.60
N ASP A 399 22.03 15.37 -19.62
CA ASP A 399 21.42 14.79 -20.81
C ASP A 399 22.30 15.01 -22.07
N PHE A 400 21.68 15.21 -23.23
CA PHE A 400 22.32 15.39 -24.52
C PHE A 400 23.30 16.58 -24.61
N LEU A 401 22.98 17.73 -23.98
CA LEU A 401 23.70 18.98 -24.20
C LEU A 401 24.50 19.40 -22.96
N PRO A 402 25.85 19.42 -23.03
CA PRO A 402 26.69 19.83 -21.90
C PRO A 402 26.43 21.25 -21.39
N SER A 403 25.95 22.17 -22.25
CA SER A 403 25.60 23.54 -21.86
C SER A 403 24.40 23.62 -20.91
N SER A 404 23.57 22.58 -20.89
CA SER A 404 22.37 22.47 -20.05
C SER A 404 22.62 21.67 -18.78
N TRP A 405 23.87 21.28 -18.49
CA TRP A 405 24.15 20.49 -17.30
C TRP A 405 24.16 21.36 -16.05
N ASP A 406 23.44 20.93 -15.02
CA ASP A 406 23.40 21.61 -13.74
C ASP A 406 23.23 20.60 -12.60
N TYR A 407 23.40 21.04 -11.35
CA TYR A 407 23.18 20.22 -10.16
C TYR A 407 21.87 20.63 -9.48
N TYR A 408 21.01 19.66 -9.20
CA TYR A 408 19.83 19.85 -8.37
C TYR A 408 20.19 19.77 -6.89
N SER A 409 19.86 20.83 -6.13
CA SER A 409 19.92 20.85 -4.67
C SER A 409 18.52 21.14 -4.11
N PRO A 410 17.95 20.26 -3.28
CA PRO A 410 16.63 20.50 -2.70
C PRO A 410 16.68 21.70 -1.75
N THR A 411 15.60 22.48 -1.71
CA THR A 411 15.42 23.51 -0.69
C THR A 411 14.84 22.88 0.58
N ILE A 412 14.80 23.67 1.66
CA ILE A 412 14.16 23.21 2.89
C ILE A 412 12.67 22.91 2.66
N ILE A 413 12.01 23.60 1.73
CA ILE A 413 10.59 23.40 1.46
C ILE A 413 10.34 22.05 0.75
N ASP A 414 11.25 21.60 -0.12
CA ASP A 414 11.20 20.24 -0.69
C ASP A 414 11.19 19.19 0.43
N ILE A 415 12.13 19.33 1.37
CA ILE A 415 12.33 18.38 2.48
C ILE A 415 11.14 18.41 3.44
N LEU A 416 10.67 19.60 3.83
CA LEU A 416 9.53 19.74 4.73
C LEU A 416 8.23 19.25 4.08
N THR A 417 8.04 19.43 2.77
CA THR A 417 6.88 18.87 2.06
C THR A 417 6.92 17.34 2.09
N PHE A 418 8.08 16.71 1.91
CA PHE A 418 8.22 15.26 2.05
C PHE A 418 7.93 14.77 3.47
N ILE A 419 8.56 15.36 4.48
CA ILE A 419 8.33 15.00 5.90
C ILE A 419 6.86 15.21 6.27
N GLY A 420 6.27 16.32 5.81
CA GLY A 420 4.87 16.64 6.01
C GLY A 420 3.92 15.61 5.38
N SER A 421 4.28 15.02 4.24
CA SER A 421 3.49 13.96 3.60
C SER A 421 3.41 12.68 4.46
N PHE A 422 4.49 12.31 5.18
CA PHE A 422 4.41 11.26 6.21
C PHE A 422 3.51 11.68 7.38
N GLY A 423 3.54 12.96 7.75
CA GLY A 423 2.60 13.53 8.71
C GLY A 423 1.15 13.27 8.35
N LEU A 424 0.76 13.59 7.12
CA LEU A 424 -0.59 13.36 6.58
C LEU A 424 -0.94 11.86 6.57
N PHE A 425 -0.02 11.03 6.11
CA PHE A 425 -0.19 9.57 6.08
C PHE A 425 -0.48 9.02 7.49
N PHE A 426 0.39 9.32 8.46
CA PHE A 426 0.21 8.84 9.83
C PHE A 426 -1.00 9.47 10.52
N PHE A 427 -1.36 10.71 10.20
CA PHE A 427 -2.55 11.37 10.74
C PHE A 427 -3.82 10.59 10.36
N LEU A 428 -3.96 10.27 9.07
CA LEU A 428 -5.08 9.46 8.57
C LEU A 428 -5.03 8.03 9.12
N PHE A 429 -3.85 7.43 9.20
CA PHE A 429 -3.67 6.09 9.73
C PHE A 429 -4.02 5.99 11.23
N PHE A 430 -3.66 6.98 12.05
CA PHE A 430 -4.04 7.04 13.47
C PHE A 430 -5.55 7.18 13.66
N ILE A 431 -6.22 7.98 12.83
CA ILE A 431 -7.69 8.10 12.81
C ILE A 431 -8.32 6.75 12.47
N PHE A 432 -7.82 6.09 11.43
CA PHE A 432 -8.26 4.76 11.03
C PHE A 432 -8.14 3.74 12.18
N MET A 433 -6.95 3.59 12.76
CA MET A 433 -6.71 2.65 13.86
C MET A 433 -7.59 2.90 15.09
N ARG A 434 -8.05 4.14 15.27
CA ARG A 434 -8.92 4.51 16.40
C ARG A 434 -10.37 4.16 16.15
N HIS A 435 -10.87 4.44 14.95
CA HIS A 435 -12.30 4.43 14.64
C HIS A 435 -12.77 3.18 13.91
N LEU A 436 -11.88 2.51 13.18
CA LEU A 436 -12.19 1.33 12.38
C LEU A 436 -11.33 0.14 12.84
N PRO A 437 -11.78 -1.10 12.61
CA PRO A 437 -11.04 -2.29 13.00
C PRO A 437 -9.82 -2.45 12.09
N VAL A 438 -8.66 -2.70 12.69
CA VAL A 438 -7.37 -2.82 11.96
C VAL A 438 -7.26 -4.17 11.22
N ILE A 439 -7.99 -5.19 11.70
CA ILE A 439 -8.02 -6.54 11.15
C ILE A 439 -9.43 -6.83 10.65
N ALA A 440 -9.56 -7.57 9.55
CA ALA A 440 -10.85 -8.02 9.03
C ALA A 440 -11.44 -9.14 9.92
N VAL A 441 -12.31 -8.77 10.87
CA VAL A 441 -12.86 -9.70 11.86
C VAL A 441 -13.67 -10.81 11.17
N ALA A 442 -14.48 -10.43 10.18
CA ALA A 442 -15.25 -11.37 9.37
C ALA A 442 -14.36 -12.44 8.70
N GLU A 443 -13.29 -12.03 8.02
CA GLU A 443 -12.44 -12.95 7.26
C GLU A 443 -11.57 -13.82 8.15
N VAL A 444 -11.04 -13.28 9.25
CA VAL A 444 -10.25 -14.07 10.21
C VAL A 444 -11.10 -15.18 10.83
N LYS A 445 -12.39 -14.94 11.09
CA LYS A 445 -13.29 -16.00 11.58
C LYS A 445 -13.51 -17.10 10.56
N MET A 446 -13.53 -16.78 9.26
CA MET A 446 -13.76 -17.78 8.20
C MET A 446 -12.61 -18.78 8.04
N ILE A 447 -11.39 -18.42 8.44
CA ILE A 447 -10.21 -19.30 8.33
C ILE A 447 -9.89 -20.06 9.63
N LEU A 448 -10.71 -19.89 10.67
CA LEU A 448 -10.53 -20.66 11.89
C LEU A 448 -10.98 -22.11 11.65
N PRO A 449 -10.34 -23.11 12.30
CA PRO A 449 -10.75 -24.50 12.15
C PRO A 449 -12.24 -24.73 12.43
N GLN A 450 -12.83 -24.01 13.40
CA GLN A 450 -14.25 -24.17 13.76
C GLN A 450 -15.23 -23.67 12.70
N ALA A 451 -14.75 -22.95 11.67
CA ALA A 451 -15.56 -22.50 10.55
C ALA A 451 -15.68 -23.55 9.44
N ASP A 452 -14.82 -24.58 9.46
CA ASP A 452 -14.93 -25.72 8.55
C ASP A 452 -16.13 -26.59 8.96
N PRO A 453 -17.11 -26.83 8.06
CA PRO A 453 -18.23 -27.75 8.32
C PRO A 453 -17.80 -29.14 8.80
N HIS A 454 -16.61 -29.61 8.41
CA HIS A 454 -16.09 -30.94 8.75
C HIS A 454 -15.33 -30.99 10.08
N PHE A 455 -15.05 -29.85 10.71
CA PHE A 455 -14.28 -29.78 11.96
C PHE A 455 -14.87 -30.62 13.09
N TYR A 456 -16.20 -30.64 13.20
CA TYR A 456 -16.90 -31.39 14.24
C TYR A 456 -17.09 -32.87 13.90
N GLU A 457 -16.87 -33.27 12.64
CA GLU A 457 -16.92 -34.67 12.22
C GLU A 457 -15.64 -35.41 12.63
N ASP A 458 -14.47 -34.78 12.46
CA ASP A 458 -13.18 -35.38 12.83
C ASP A 458 -12.88 -35.38 14.35
N HIS A 459 -13.50 -34.47 15.10
CA HIS A 459 -13.37 -34.40 16.57
C HIS A 459 -14.46 -35.17 17.33
N ALA A 460 -15.51 -35.61 16.64
CA ALA A 460 -16.45 -36.61 17.13
C ALA A 460 -15.89 -38.00 16.80
N GLY A 461 -14.85 -38.41 17.53
CA GLY A 461 -14.27 -39.75 17.37
C GLY A 461 -15.36 -40.82 17.41
N ASP A 462 -15.35 -41.71 16.41
CA ASP A 462 -16.12 -42.96 16.21
C ASP A 462 -17.00 -43.42 17.38
N GLY A 463 -18.00 -42.61 17.70
CA GLY A 463 -18.96 -42.84 18.76
C GLY A 463 -20.31 -42.89 18.12
N HIS A 464 -20.77 -44.10 17.80
CA HIS A 464 -22.18 -44.36 17.53
C HIS A 464 -23.04 -43.78 18.67
N HIS A 465 -23.51 -42.56 18.48
CA HIS A 465 -24.62 -42.00 19.25
C HIS A 465 -25.71 -41.61 18.25
N THR A 466 -26.69 -42.49 18.24
CA THR A 466 -28.06 -42.36 17.75
C THR A 466 -28.53 -40.92 17.59
N HIS A 467 -29.12 -40.65 16.42
CA HIS A 467 -30.07 -39.57 16.14
C HIS A 467 -30.67 -38.91 17.39
N GLU A 468 -30.09 -37.79 17.83
CA GLU A 468 -30.84 -36.76 18.54
C GLU A 468 -30.66 -35.43 17.80
N SER A 469 -31.82 -34.89 17.44
CA SER A 469 -32.09 -33.67 16.71
C SER A 469 -31.15 -32.51 17.02
N ALA A 470 -30.69 -31.84 15.94
CA ALA A 470 -30.07 -30.53 15.98
C ALA A 470 -30.84 -29.56 16.92
N PRO A 471 -30.15 -28.69 17.67
CA PRO A 471 -30.81 -27.72 18.53
C PRO A 471 -31.50 -26.66 17.65
N THR A 472 -32.77 -26.89 17.33
CA THR A 472 -33.66 -25.88 16.77
C THR A 472 -33.82 -24.77 17.81
N VAL A 473 -33.37 -23.57 17.47
CA VAL A 473 -33.70 -22.34 18.19
C VAL A 473 -35.22 -22.23 18.27
N LYS A 474 -35.79 -22.38 19.47
CA LYS A 474 -37.23 -22.18 19.70
C LYS A 474 -37.56 -20.70 19.46
N PRO A 475 -38.59 -20.36 18.65
CA PRO A 475 -39.08 -19.00 18.57
C PRO A 475 -39.66 -18.59 19.93
N SER A 476 -39.34 -17.37 20.38
CA SER A 476 -39.88 -16.78 21.60
C SER A 476 -41.40 -16.64 21.47
N HIS A 477 -42.14 -17.28 22.39
CA HIS A 477 -43.57 -17.07 22.53
C HIS A 477 -43.87 -15.78 23.31
N SER A 478 -44.91 -15.08 22.83
CA SER A 478 -45.66 -13.92 23.36
C SER A 478 -44.92 -12.60 23.51
#